data_AF-A0A0C2WUB0-F1
#
_entry.id   AF-A0A0C2WUB0-F1
#
_cell.length_a   1.000
_cell.length_b   1.000
_cell.length_c   1.000
_cell.angle_alpha   90.00
_cell.angle_beta   90.00
_cell.angle_gamma   90.00
#
_symmetry.space_group_name_H-M   'P 1'
#
loop_
_entity.id
_entity.type
_entity.pdbx_description
1 polymer ?
#
loop_
_entity_poly.entity_id
_entity_poly.type
_entity_poly.pdbx_seq_one_letter_code
_entity_poly.pdbx_strand_id
1 'polypeptide(L)'
;MGVFILQWSLPFPPKEKVDALKHDYDYFYPFDIRSSAKDLVPNHLTMALYNHVVVLPEQKWPLSMRTNGHLMLNGEKMSKSKGNFLTLRQAVDKFGDGLEDADFDEKTANANMLRVAHAGWIARGDMVKDKDKLRHGGRICHDEIFENEVNELINITQSHYEACVKSYSH
;
A
#
# COMPACT_ATOMS: atom_id res chain seq x y z
N MET A 1 34.47 37.58 -23.16
CA MET A 1 33.80 36.54 -22.35
C MET A 1 32.79 37.23 -21.45
N GLY A 2 31.51 37.19 -21.81
CA GLY A 2 30.43 37.70 -20.97
C GLY A 2 29.49 36.55 -20.64
N VAL A 3 29.51 36.09 -19.39
CA VAL A 3 28.57 35.08 -18.91
C VAL A 3 27.25 35.81 -18.67
N PHE A 4 26.30 35.65 -19.60
CA PHE A 4 24.91 36.05 -19.42
C PHE A 4 24.28 35.13 -18.37
N ILE A 5 24.27 35.56 -17.10
CA ILE A 5 23.39 34.97 -16.10
C ILE A 5 22.00 35.54 -16.38
N LEU A 6 21.13 34.72 -16.97
CA LEU A 6 19.71 35.01 -17.11
C LEU A 6 19.12 35.15 -15.70
N GLN A 7 18.95 36.39 -15.24
CA GLN A 7 18.26 36.71 -14.01
C GLN A 7 16.76 36.41 -14.21
N TRP A 8 16.36 35.17 -13.88
CA TRP A 8 14.95 34.81 -13.77
C TRP A 8 14.34 35.61 -12.61
N SER A 9 13.80 36.79 -12.91
CA SER A 9 13.05 37.61 -11.95
C SER A 9 11.59 37.14 -11.91
N LEU A 10 11.37 35.93 -11.40
CA LEU A 10 10.03 35.53 -11.01
C LEU A 10 9.62 36.38 -9.77
N PRO A 11 8.42 36.97 -9.75
CA PRO A 11 7.96 37.70 -8.58
C PRO A 11 7.94 36.76 -7.38
N PHE A 12 8.54 37.19 -6.26
CA PHE A 12 8.56 36.39 -5.04
C PHE A 12 7.11 36.14 -4.60
N PRO A 13 6.73 34.90 -4.29
CA PRO A 13 5.36 34.60 -3.87
C PRO A 13 5.00 35.38 -2.60
N PRO A 14 3.72 35.75 -2.42
CA PRO A 14 3.25 36.41 -1.20
C PRO A 14 3.64 35.62 0.04
N LYS A 15 3.99 36.33 1.12
CA LYS A 15 4.47 35.72 2.37
C LYS A 15 3.50 34.66 2.90
N GLU A 16 2.18 34.92 2.83
CA GLU A 16 1.18 33.95 3.30
C GLU A 16 1.29 32.60 2.56
N LYS A 17 1.61 32.61 1.26
CA LYS A 17 1.79 31.37 0.49
C LYS A 17 3.08 30.64 0.85
N VAL A 18 4.16 31.38 1.10
CA VAL A 18 5.43 30.79 1.54
C VAL A 18 5.27 30.16 2.92
N ASP A 19 4.59 30.84 3.83
CA ASP A 19 4.34 30.34 5.18
C ASP A 19 3.45 29.09 5.16
N ALA A 20 2.43 29.05 4.29
CA ALA A 20 1.61 27.85 4.10
C ALA A 20 2.44 26.66 3.55
N LEU A 21 3.28 26.88 2.54
CA LEU A 21 4.16 25.83 2.01
C LEU A 21 5.16 25.32 3.05
N LYS A 22 5.69 26.23 3.88
CA LYS A 22 6.58 25.85 4.98
C LYS A 22 5.84 25.03 6.02
N HIS A 23 4.60 25.40 6.37
CA HIS A 23 3.77 24.63 7.29
C HIS A 23 3.53 23.21 6.77
N ASP A 24 3.15 23.06 5.50
CA ASP A 24 2.95 21.74 4.90
C ASP A 24 4.23 20.91 4.93
N TYR A 25 5.37 21.49 4.55
CA TYR A 25 6.66 20.82 4.65
C TYR A 25 6.97 20.38 6.08
N ASP A 26 6.77 21.27 7.05
CA ASP A 26 7.08 20.99 8.45
C ASP A 26 6.15 19.92 9.04
N TYR A 27 4.92 19.82 8.55
CA TYR A 27 3.93 18.82 8.95
C TYR A 27 4.19 17.43 8.33
N PHE A 28 4.46 17.36 7.02
CA PHE A 28 4.60 16.08 6.31
C PHE A 28 6.00 15.46 6.40
N TYR A 29 7.04 16.23 6.77
CA TYR A 29 8.39 15.70 6.96
C TYR A 29 8.74 15.49 8.45
N PRO A 30 9.55 14.48 8.78
CA PRO A 30 10.13 13.47 7.89
C PRO A 30 9.07 12.51 7.35
N PHE A 31 9.33 11.89 6.20
CA PHE A 31 8.42 10.86 5.72
C PHE A 31 8.57 9.59 6.56
N ASP A 32 7.44 8.95 6.85
CA ASP A 32 7.40 7.71 7.65
C ASP A 32 7.96 6.51 6.88
N ILE A 33 7.58 6.35 5.60
CA ILE A 33 7.95 5.19 4.80
C ILE A 33 8.25 5.52 3.34
N ARG A 34 9.36 4.98 2.83
CA ARG A 34 9.71 4.96 1.40
C ARG A 34 9.68 3.53 0.88
N SER A 35 8.62 3.16 0.15
CA SER A 35 8.54 1.84 -0.50
C SER A 35 9.12 1.87 -1.92
N SER A 36 9.97 0.90 -2.26
CA SER A 36 10.66 0.83 -3.54
C SER A 36 11.12 -0.60 -3.85
N ALA A 37 11.44 -0.92 -5.10
CA ALA A 37 11.96 -2.23 -5.45
C ALA A 37 13.41 -2.43 -4.95
N LYS A 38 13.77 -3.68 -4.60
CA LYS A 38 15.08 -4.04 -4.01
C LYS A 38 16.29 -3.74 -4.91
N ASP A 39 16.09 -3.65 -6.21
CA ASP A 39 17.11 -3.26 -7.19
C ASP A 39 17.54 -1.79 -7.05
N LEU A 40 16.74 -0.97 -6.38
CA LEU A 40 17.02 0.44 -6.15
C LEU A 40 17.81 0.73 -4.86
N VAL A 41 18.07 -0.30 -4.04
CA VAL A 41 18.92 -0.20 -2.84
C VAL A 41 20.30 0.37 -3.14
N PRO A 42 21.10 -0.22 -4.06
CA PRO A 42 22.48 0.23 -4.28
C PRO A 42 22.58 1.59 -4.98
N ASN A 43 21.45 2.19 -5.42
CA ASN A 43 21.44 3.46 -6.13
C ASN A 43 20.51 4.48 -5.46
N HIS A 44 19.26 4.59 -5.88
CA HIS A 44 18.30 5.61 -5.54
C HIS A 44 18.05 5.68 -4.03
N LEU A 45 17.88 4.56 -3.34
CA LEU A 45 17.63 4.58 -1.89
C LEU A 45 18.87 5.07 -1.13
N THR A 46 20.05 4.62 -1.55
CA THR A 46 21.33 5.10 -0.99
C THR A 46 21.53 6.59 -1.27
N MET A 47 21.30 7.06 -2.50
CA MET A 47 21.37 8.48 -2.86
C MET A 47 20.33 9.31 -2.12
N ALA A 48 19.13 8.79 -1.89
CA ALA A 48 18.11 9.47 -1.10
C ALA A 48 18.62 9.73 0.31
N LEU A 49 19.21 8.73 0.98
CA LEU A 49 19.79 8.89 2.31
C LEU A 49 20.90 9.96 2.31
N TYR A 50 21.86 9.87 1.39
CA TYR A 50 22.95 10.85 1.30
C TYR A 50 22.44 12.28 1.10
N ASN A 51 21.49 12.49 0.19
CA ASN A 51 20.94 13.83 -0.05
C ASN A 51 20.19 14.39 1.18
N HIS A 52 19.46 13.55 1.92
CA HIS A 52 18.76 14.01 3.13
C HIS A 52 19.74 14.38 4.24
N VAL A 53 20.80 13.58 4.44
CA VAL A 53 21.84 13.87 5.44
C VAL A 53 22.58 15.17 5.13
N VAL A 54 22.81 15.46 3.84
CA VAL A 54 23.55 16.66 3.42
C VAL A 54 22.70 17.93 3.45
N VAL A 55 21.42 17.84 3.07
CA VAL A 55 20.55 19.02 2.88
C VAL A 55 19.70 19.33 4.11
N LEU A 56 19.28 18.31 4.86
CA LEU A 56 18.27 18.42 5.90
C LEU A 56 18.84 18.12 7.29
N PRO A 57 18.29 18.78 8.33
CA PRO A 57 18.66 18.46 9.70
C PRO A 57 18.16 17.06 10.08
N GLU A 58 18.78 16.46 11.09
CA GLU A 58 18.54 15.07 11.52
C GLU A 58 17.08 14.75 11.82
N GLN A 59 16.34 15.71 12.38
CA GLN A 59 14.91 15.55 12.69
C GLN A 59 14.04 15.37 11.44
N LYS A 60 14.58 15.65 10.25
CA LYS A 60 13.91 15.56 8.95
C LYS A 60 14.46 14.42 8.09
N TRP A 61 15.29 13.54 8.64
CA TRP A 61 15.81 12.37 7.94
C TRP A 61 14.74 11.29 7.76
N PRO A 62 14.86 10.44 6.71
CA PRO A 62 13.96 9.31 6.47
C PRO A 62 13.78 8.42 7.71
N LEU A 63 12.54 8.14 8.11
CA LEU A 63 12.28 7.25 9.25
C LEU A 63 12.39 5.76 8.87
N SER A 64 11.88 5.38 7.69
CA SER A 64 12.00 3.99 7.21
C SER A 64 12.05 3.86 5.69
N MET A 65 12.71 2.81 5.21
CA MET A 65 12.74 2.41 3.79
C MET A 65 12.33 0.94 3.64
N ARG A 66 11.37 0.67 2.75
CA ARG A 66 10.87 -0.68 2.45
C ARG A 66 11.31 -1.10 1.07
N THR A 67 11.79 -2.33 0.96
CA THR A 67 12.08 -2.94 -0.34
C THR A 67 11.15 -4.08 -0.66
N ASN A 68 10.55 -4.08 -1.85
CA ASN A 68 9.76 -5.21 -2.35
C ASN A 68 10.56 -6.03 -3.39
N GLY A 69 10.22 -7.32 -3.47
CA GLY A 69 10.70 -8.22 -4.52
C GLY A 69 10.19 -7.79 -5.90
N HIS A 70 10.82 -8.30 -6.96
CA HIS A 70 10.31 -8.08 -8.31
C HIS A 70 8.98 -8.80 -8.49
N LEU A 71 8.05 -8.12 -9.18
CA LEU A 71 6.78 -8.71 -9.56
C LEU A 71 7.01 -9.86 -10.55
N MET A 72 6.55 -11.05 -10.17
CA MET A 72 6.45 -12.23 -11.01
C MET A 72 5.00 -12.36 -11.52
N LEU A 73 4.82 -12.94 -12.70
CA LEU A 73 3.52 -13.21 -13.30
C LEU A 73 3.47 -14.69 -13.66
N ASN A 74 2.60 -15.46 -12.99
CA ASN A 74 2.54 -16.92 -13.06
C ASN A 74 3.90 -17.61 -12.81
N GLY A 75 4.67 -17.13 -11.83
CA GLY A 75 5.99 -17.71 -11.49
C GLY A 75 7.12 -17.38 -12.47
N GLU A 76 6.87 -16.59 -13.51
CA GLU A 76 7.91 -16.08 -14.42
C GLU A 76 8.13 -14.57 -14.28
N LYS A 77 9.37 -14.13 -14.49
CA LYS A 77 9.70 -12.70 -14.52
C LYS A 77 8.96 -12.05 -15.68
N MET A 78 8.18 -11.01 -15.37
CA MET A 78 7.42 -10.28 -16.38
C MET A 78 8.34 -9.70 -17.47
N SER A 79 8.05 -10.00 -18.74
CA SER A 79 8.85 -9.51 -19.87
C SER A 79 8.00 -9.28 -21.10
N LYS A 80 8.12 -8.10 -21.70
CA LYS A 80 7.46 -7.74 -22.97
C LYS A 80 7.85 -8.68 -24.10
N SER A 81 9.10 -9.15 -24.14
CA SER A 81 9.59 -10.04 -25.20
C SER A 81 9.11 -11.48 -25.08
N LYS A 82 8.71 -11.91 -23.89
CA LYS A 82 8.17 -13.27 -23.65
C LYS A 82 6.65 -13.35 -23.81
N GLY A 83 5.98 -12.24 -24.09
CA GLY A 83 4.51 -12.17 -24.17
C GLY A 83 3.79 -12.23 -22.81
N ASN A 84 4.50 -12.52 -21.71
CA ASN A 84 3.97 -12.53 -20.34
C ASN A 84 4.14 -11.15 -19.68
N PHE A 85 3.41 -10.15 -20.17
CA PHE A 85 3.42 -8.77 -19.65
C PHE A 85 2.00 -8.26 -19.49
N LEU A 86 1.68 -7.82 -18.27
CA LEU A 86 0.38 -7.28 -17.93
C LEU A 86 0.57 -5.85 -17.43
N THR A 87 -0.05 -4.88 -18.10
CA THR A 87 -0.09 -3.50 -17.59
C THR A 87 -1.06 -3.38 -16.43
N LEU A 88 -0.87 -2.39 -15.56
CA LEU A 88 -1.80 -2.10 -14.46
C LEU A 88 -3.25 -1.95 -14.95
N ARG A 89 -3.46 -1.25 -16.08
CA ARG A 89 -4.78 -1.08 -16.67
C ARG A 89 -5.40 -2.41 -17.09
N GLN A 90 -4.63 -3.26 -17.78
CA GLN A 90 -5.12 -4.58 -18.17
C GLN A 90 -5.39 -5.49 -16.97
N ALA A 91 -4.59 -5.36 -15.90
CA ALA A 91 -4.82 -6.11 -14.66
C ALA A 91 -6.13 -5.68 -13.99
N VAL A 92 -6.38 -4.38 -13.87
CA VAL A 92 -7.63 -3.84 -13.30
C VAL A 92 -8.83 -4.22 -14.16
N ASP A 93 -8.74 -4.08 -15.48
CA ASP A 93 -9.83 -4.43 -16.40
C ASP A 93 -10.16 -5.94 -16.35
N LYS A 94 -9.15 -6.80 -16.09
CA LYS A 94 -9.30 -8.27 -16.08
C LYS A 94 -9.68 -8.83 -14.70
N PHE A 95 -9.23 -8.22 -13.60
CA PHE A 95 -9.33 -8.81 -12.25
C PHE A 95 -9.92 -7.88 -11.18
N GLY A 96 -10.14 -6.60 -11.47
CA GLY A 96 -10.57 -5.59 -10.49
C GLY A 96 -9.42 -5.00 -9.65
N ASP A 97 -9.74 -4.02 -8.80
CA ASP A 97 -8.78 -3.34 -7.93
C ASP A 97 -8.60 -4.14 -6.63
N GLY A 98 -7.66 -5.09 -6.65
CA GLY A 98 -7.32 -5.96 -5.52
C GLY A 98 -5.84 -5.85 -5.16
N LEU A 99 -5.55 -5.65 -3.88
CA LEU A 99 -4.23 -5.30 -3.36
C LEU A 99 -3.46 -6.54 -2.82
N GLU A 100 -3.18 -7.60 -3.58
CA GLU A 100 -2.28 -8.67 -3.08
C GLU A 100 -1.35 -9.32 -4.14
N ASP A 101 -0.17 -9.67 -3.61
CA ASP A 101 0.99 -10.43 -4.10
C ASP A 101 1.96 -9.90 -5.17
N ALA A 102 3.25 -10.12 -4.87
CA ALA A 102 4.39 -9.91 -5.76
C ALA A 102 4.59 -11.06 -6.76
N ASP A 103 3.78 -12.13 -6.67
CA ASP A 103 3.63 -13.12 -7.74
C ASP A 103 2.15 -13.17 -8.10
N PHE A 104 1.79 -12.55 -9.21
CA PHE A 104 0.41 -12.53 -9.67
C PHE A 104 0.10 -13.86 -10.36
N ASP A 105 -0.52 -14.79 -9.65
CA ASP A 105 -1.07 -16.02 -10.22
C ASP A 105 -2.52 -15.80 -10.65
N GLU A 106 -2.79 -15.90 -11.96
CA GLU A 106 -4.13 -15.68 -12.50
C GLU A 106 -5.16 -16.68 -11.93
N LYS A 107 -4.74 -17.92 -11.60
CA LYS A 107 -5.66 -18.92 -11.06
C LYS A 107 -6.10 -18.55 -9.65
N THR A 108 -5.17 -18.14 -8.80
CA THR A 108 -5.44 -17.68 -7.44
C THR A 108 -6.27 -16.40 -7.44
N ALA A 109 -5.95 -15.43 -8.33
CA ALA A 109 -6.71 -14.19 -8.46
C ALA A 109 -8.18 -14.45 -8.85
N ASN A 110 -8.42 -15.30 -9.84
CA ASN A 110 -9.78 -15.68 -10.25
C ASN A 110 -10.54 -16.40 -9.13
N ALA A 111 -9.88 -17.32 -8.42
CA ALA A 111 -10.49 -18.01 -7.29
C ALA A 111 -10.89 -17.05 -6.17
N ASN A 112 -10.04 -16.06 -5.87
CA ASN A 112 -10.31 -15.05 -4.86
C ASN A 112 -11.44 -14.09 -5.27
N MET A 113 -11.49 -13.67 -6.54
CA MET A 113 -12.59 -12.86 -7.06
C MET A 113 -13.95 -13.57 -6.93
N LEU A 114 -13.99 -14.87 -7.25
CA LEU A 114 -15.20 -15.69 -7.07
C LEU A 114 -15.59 -15.81 -5.61
N ARG A 115 -14.63 -15.99 -4.68
CA ARG A 115 -14.90 -16.05 -3.23
C ARG A 115 -15.51 -14.75 -2.72
N VAL A 116 -14.95 -13.60 -3.12
CA VAL A 116 -15.48 -12.28 -2.71
C VAL A 116 -16.89 -12.05 -3.28
N ALA A 117 -17.09 -12.38 -4.56
CA ALA A 117 -18.41 -12.26 -5.20
C ALA A 117 -19.45 -13.16 -4.50
N HIS A 118 -19.06 -14.39 -4.15
CA HIS A 118 -19.92 -15.33 -3.45
C HIS A 118 -20.26 -14.86 -2.03
N ALA A 119 -19.27 -14.37 -1.27
CA ALA A 119 -19.49 -13.79 0.05
C ALA A 119 -20.46 -12.59 -0.01
N GLY A 120 -20.28 -11.71 -1.00
CA GLY A 120 -21.20 -10.58 -1.22
C GLY A 120 -22.61 -11.02 -1.63
N TRP A 121 -22.76 -12.15 -2.32
CA TRP A 121 -24.05 -12.72 -2.67
C TRP A 121 -24.77 -13.28 -1.44
N ILE A 122 -24.08 -14.05 -0.60
CA ILE A 122 -24.63 -14.56 0.68
C ILE A 122 -25.05 -13.40 1.59
N ALA A 123 -24.19 -12.39 1.72
CA ALA A 123 -24.47 -11.23 2.58
C ALA A 123 -25.71 -10.44 2.10
N ARG A 124 -25.87 -10.21 0.79
CA ARG A 124 -27.01 -9.43 0.25
C ARG A 124 -28.27 -10.24 0.02
N GLY A 125 -28.13 -11.52 -0.29
CA GLY A 125 -29.23 -12.45 -0.53
C GLY A 125 -29.72 -12.97 0.80
N ASP A 126 -29.02 -13.98 1.31
CA ASP A 126 -29.51 -14.84 2.39
C ASP A 126 -29.53 -14.09 3.72
N MET A 127 -28.49 -13.34 4.06
CA MET A 127 -28.42 -12.67 5.37
C MET A 127 -29.36 -11.46 5.49
N VAL A 128 -29.62 -10.75 4.38
CA VAL A 128 -30.47 -9.54 4.38
C VAL A 128 -31.92 -9.85 4.04
N LYS A 129 -32.20 -10.74 3.06
CA LYS A 129 -33.58 -11.08 2.66
C LYS A 129 -34.22 -12.08 3.61
N ASP A 130 -33.45 -13.03 4.13
CA ASP A 130 -33.96 -14.05 5.07
C ASP A 130 -33.63 -13.71 6.53
N LYS A 131 -33.44 -12.42 6.83
CA LYS A 131 -33.15 -11.93 8.19
C LYS A 131 -34.14 -12.46 9.22
N ASP A 132 -35.43 -12.52 8.87
CA ASP A 132 -36.50 -12.98 9.75
C ASP A 132 -36.52 -14.51 9.96
N LYS A 133 -35.77 -15.26 9.13
CA LYS A 133 -35.58 -16.72 9.24
C LYS A 133 -34.32 -17.09 10.03
N LEU A 134 -33.49 -16.10 10.37
CA LEU A 134 -32.32 -16.33 11.21
C LEU A 134 -32.75 -16.74 12.62
N ARG A 135 -31.94 -17.56 13.28
CA ARG A 135 -32.26 -18.04 14.62
C ARG A 135 -32.35 -16.87 15.60
N HIS A 136 -33.48 -16.77 16.29
CA HIS A 136 -33.70 -15.82 17.38
C HIS A 136 -33.76 -16.59 18.72
N GLY A 137 -32.94 -16.21 19.68
CA GLY A 137 -32.89 -16.86 21.00
C GLY A 137 -31.57 -16.63 21.73
N GLY A 138 -31.39 -17.35 22.84
CA GLY A 138 -30.14 -17.31 23.60
C GLY A 138 -28.95 -17.87 22.81
N ARG A 139 -27.75 -17.39 23.16
CA ARG A 139 -26.51 -17.89 22.57
C ARG A 139 -26.30 -19.37 22.93
N ILE A 140 -25.85 -20.15 21.95
CA ILE A 140 -25.42 -21.53 22.13
C ILE A 140 -23.89 -21.59 22.10
N CYS A 141 -23.30 -22.69 22.57
CA CYS A 141 -21.84 -22.85 22.60
C CYS A 141 -21.17 -22.58 21.24
N HIS A 142 -21.82 -22.92 20.13
CA HIS A 142 -21.30 -22.64 18.79
C HIS A 142 -21.24 -21.15 18.46
N ASP A 143 -22.12 -20.31 19.01
CA ASP A 143 -22.05 -18.86 18.81
C ASP A 143 -20.85 -18.26 19.55
N GLU A 144 -20.58 -18.75 20.77
CA GLU A 144 -19.44 -18.32 21.57
C GLU A 144 -18.11 -18.77 20.95
N ILE A 145 -18.05 -19.99 20.42
CA ILE A 145 -16.88 -20.49 19.68
C ILE A 145 -16.64 -19.62 18.44
N PHE A 146 -17.68 -19.36 17.65
CA PHE A 146 -17.54 -18.54 16.44
C PHE A 146 -17.12 -17.09 16.75
N GLU A 147 -17.70 -16.47 17.78
CA GLU A 147 -17.32 -15.12 18.20
C GLU A 147 -15.86 -15.06 18.67
N ASN A 148 -15.40 -16.07 19.41
CA ASN A 148 -14.00 -16.16 19.83
C ASN A 148 -13.05 -16.36 18.64
N GLU A 149 -13.39 -17.20 17.67
CA GLU A 149 -12.60 -17.36 16.44
C GLU A 149 -12.53 -16.05 15.64
N VAL A 150 -13.63 -15.32 15.51
CA VAL A 150 -13.64 -14.01 14.85
C VAL A 150 -12.73 -13.03 15.59
N ASN A 151 -12.82 -12.96 16.92
CA ASN A 151 -11.97 -12.08 17.72
C ASN A 151 -10.48 -12.47 17.62
N GLU A 152 -10.16 -13.75 17.60
CA GLU A 152 -8.79 -14.25 17.40
C GLU A 152 -8.26 -13.81 16.02
N LEU A 153 -9.05 -14.03 14.96
CA LEU A 153 -8.68 -13.63 13.60
C LEU A 153 -8.50 -12.12 13.47
N ILE A 154 -9.34 -11.30 14.12
CA ILE A 154 -9.18 -9.84 14.15
C ILE A 154 -7.82 -9.47 14.76
N ASN A 155 -7.46 -10.07 15.89
CA ASN A 155 -6.18 -9.81 16.56
C ASN A 155 -4.99 -10.25 15.71
N ILE A 156 -5.07 -11.41 15.08
CA ILE A 156 -4.03 -11.91 14.16
C ILE A 156 -3.88 -10.97 12.97
N THR A 157 -4.98 -10.58 12.31
CA THR A 157 -4.97 -9.64 11.18
C THR A 157 -4.41 -8.28 11.59
N GLN A 158 -4.81 -7.76 12.75
CA GLN A 158 -4.26 -6.53 13.29
C GLN A 158 -2.74 -6.66 13.52
N SER A 159 -2.28 -7.78 14.11
CA SER A 159 -0.86 -8.02 14.32
C SER A 159 -0.06 -8.06 13.01
N HIS A 160 -0.64 -8.55 11.92
CA HIS A 160 0.01 -8.57 10.60
C HIS A 160 0.08 -7.17 9.99
N TYR A 161 -0.98 -6.37 10.11
CA TYR A 161 -0.96 -4.96 9.70
C TYR A 161 0.04 -4.16 10.53
N GLU A 162 0.04 -4.36 11.85
CA GLU A 162 1.01 -3.74 12.73
C GLU A 162 2.43 -4.20 12.41
N ALA A 163 2.69 -5.48 12.11
CA ALA A 163 4.01 -5.94 11.70
C ALA A 163 4.46 -5.31 10.38
N CYS A 164 3.52 -5.13 9.44
CA CYS A 164 3.70 -4.38 8.20
C CYS A 164 3.99 -2.88 8.44
N VAL A 165 3.81 -2.38 9.67
CA VAL A 165 4.12 -1.01 10.11
C VAL A 165 5.25 -0.97 11.16
N LYS A 166 5.51 -2.03 11.92
CA LYS A 166 6.47 -2.12 13.06
C LYS A 166 7.78 -2.81 12.71
N SER A 167 7.92 -3.56 11.61
CA SER A 167 9.25 -3.95 11.11
C SER A 167 10.09 -2.74 10.60
N TYR A 168 9.82 -1.53 11.13
CA TYR A 168 10.17 -0.22 10.58
C TYR A 168 10.56 0.81 11.68
N SER A 169 10.88 0.41 12.92
CA SER A 169 11.38 1.34 13.97
C SER A 169 12.62 0.84 14.72
N HIS A 170 13.56 0.19 14.04
CA HIS A 170 14.88 -0.12 14.58
C HIS A 170 15.97 0.52 13.73
#